data_AF-A0A9D5EHQ5-F1
#
_entry.id   AF-A0A9D5EHQ5-F1
#
_cell.length_a   1.000
_cell.length_b   1.000
_cell.length_c   1.000
_cell.angle_alpha   90.00
_cell.angle_beta   90.00
_cell.angle_gamma   90.00
#
_symmetry.space_group_name_H-M   'P 1'
#
loop_
_entity.id
_entity.type
_entity.pdbx_description
1 polymer ?
#
loop_
_entity_poly.entity_id
_entity_poly.type
_entity_poly.pdbx_seq_one_letter_code
_entity_poly.pdbx_strand_id
1 'polypeptide(L)'
;MSSKRQPLTSEVPSKVSTQRFASSRRDLNPDSLAHARRVETSRLRTDEMLALMFQVGRDTVAVDVRHVREVVPRVRLSAVNGSPVWMAGVFVYRGQVVPVVDLHKLTGAGECPPHLSSRIILFPWPVDAPESLVGLLATQVAEIREISEGNLQRMPSSRGQPTLGPALPDGHGIIRILDPEWLLSQIAASSGGTIAAGITG
;
A
#
# COMPACT_ATOMS: atom_id res chain seq x y z
N MET A 1 -60.66 -13.91 17.53
CA MET A 1 -59.18 -13.80 17.48
C MET A 1 -58.72 -13.09 18.74
N SER A 2 -57.68 -13.63 19.36
CA SER A 2 -57.36 -13.50 20.78
C SER A 2 -56.94 -12.11 21.27
N SER A 3 -57.30 -11.92 22.54
CA SER A 3 -56.92 -10.90 23.50
C SER A 3 -55.41 -10.88 23.83
N LYS A 4 -54.86 -9.69 24.14
CA LYS A 4 -53.64 -9.49 24.95
C LYS A 4 -53.78 -8.14 25.67
N ARG A 5 -54.28 -8.16 26.91
CA ARG A 5 -53.62 -8.24 28.23
C ARG A 5 -53.11 -6.90 28.77
N GLN A 6 -53.48 -6.73 30.04
CA GLN A 6 -53.52 -5.55 30.91
C GLN A 6 -52.28 -5.56 31.88
N PRO A 7 -52.18 -4.74 32.94
CA PRO A 7 -51.01 -3.88 33.21
C PRO A 7 -50.21 -4.25 34.48
N LEU A 8 -49.28 -3.36 34.87
CA LEU A 8 -48.45 -3.32 36.08
C LEU A 8 -49.18 -3.69 37.40
N THR A 9 -48.51 -4.47 38.25
CA THR A 9 -48.59 -4.36 39.73
C THR A 9 -47.27 -4.78 40.39
N SER A 10 -47.09 -4.20 41.58
CA SER A 10 -46.01 -4.15 42.55
C SER A 10 -45.57 -5.45 43.25
N GLU A 11 -44.30 -5.45 43.64
CA GLU A 11 -43.71 -5.77 44.96
C GLU A 11 -43.87 -7.13 45.72
N VAL A 12 -42.68 -7.66 46.06
CA VAL A 12 -42.18 -8.53 47.17
C VAL A 12 -42.75 -9.95 47.40
N PRO A 13 -41.88 -10.95 47.75
CA PRO A 13 -41.27 -11.00 49.09
C PRO A 13 -39.77 -11.36 49.14
N SER A 14 -39.12 -10.74 50.11
CA SER A 14 -37.88 -11.12 50.77
C SER A 14 -37.97 -12.49 51.45
N LYS A 15 -36.93 -13.32 51.33
CA LYS A 15 -36.37 -14.09 52.47
C LYS A 15 -34.88 -14.36 52.27
N VAL A 16 -34.15 -13.83 53.23
CA VAL A 16 -32.72 -13.97 53.49
C VAL A 16 -32.39 -15.42 53.85
N SER A 17 -31.28 -15.95 53.34
CA SER A 17 -30.48 -16.91 54.08
C SER A 17 -28.99 -16.71 53.78
N THR A 18 -28.35 -16.14 54.78
CA THR A 18 -26.94 -16.01 55.10
C THR A 18 -26.06 -17.19 54.67
N GLN A 19 -24.99 -16.91 53.93
CA GLN A 19 -23.72 -17.60 54.17
C GLN A 19 -22.53 -16.66 53.95
N ARG A 20 -21.86 -16.37 55.06
CA ARG A 20 -20.55 -15.73 55.17
C ARG A 20 -19.49 -16.61 54.52
N PHE A 21 -18.63 -16.04 53.68
CA PHE A 21 -17.19 -16.34 53.61
C PHE A 21 -16.51 -15.04 53.16
N ALA A 22 -15.99 -14.25 54.11
CA ALA A 22 -14.58 -14.25 54.46
C ALA A 22 -13.67 -13.80 53.29
N SER A 23 -13.35 -12.51 53.32
CA SER A 23 -12.01 -11.95 53.05
C SER A 23 -11.12 -12.72 52.07
N SER A 24 -10.91 -12.13 50.89
CA SER A 24 -9.64 -12.32 50.20
C SER A 24 -9.26 -11.05 49.43
N ARG A 25 -8.85 -10.03 50.19
CA ARG A 25 -7.72 -9.20 49.76
C ARG A 25 -6.52 -10.15 49.73
N ARG A 26 -6.23 -10.70 48.56
CA ARG A 26 -4.95 -11.34 48.27
C ARG A 26 -4.44 -10.78 46.96
N ASP A 27 -3.41 -9.96 47.11
CA ASP A 27 -2.20 -10.01 46.31
C ASP A 27 -2.37 -9.68 44.83
N LEU A 28 -2.61 -8.39 44.55
CA LEU A 28 -2.12 -7.82 43.29
C LEU A 28 -0.59 -7.86 43.32
N ASN A 29 -0.02 -8.88 42.68
CA ASN A 29 1.42 -9.06 42.53
C ASN A 29 2.02 -7.90 41.71
N PRO A 30 3.02 -7.14 42.22
CA PRO A 30 3.69 -6.09 41.45
C PRO A 30 4.41 -6.60 40.19
N ASP A 31 4.75 -7.90 40.10
CA ASP A 31 5.34 -8.49 38.89
C ASP A 31 4.33 -8.68 37.75
N SER A 32 3.03 -8.74 38.05
CA SER A 32 1.97 -8.83 37.02
C SER A 32 1.80 -7.51 36.27
N LEU A 33 2.05 -6.37 36.93
CA LEU A 33 2.10 -5.05 36.28
C LEU A 33 3.38 -4.89 35.45
N ALA A 34 4.50 -5.47 35.87
CA ALA A 34 5.75 -5.46 35.10
C ALA A 34 5.68 -6.34 33.84
N HIS A 35 5.01 -7.50 33.90
CA HIS A 35 4.78 -8.36 32.73
C HIS A 35 3.72 -7.78 31.78
N ALA A 36 2.63 -7.23 32.29
CA ALA A 36 1.64 -6.54 31.45
C ALA A 36 2.28 -5.35 30.71
N ARG A 37 3.10 -4.54 31.41
CA ARG A 37 3.80 -3.40 30.81
C ARG A 37 4.89 -3.80 29.81
N ARG A 38 5.48 -5.00 29.95
CA ARG A 38 6.49 -5.56 29.02
C ARG A 38 5.88 -6.20 27.77
N VAL A 39 4.62 -6.67 27.85
CA VAL A 39 3.85 -7.15 26.69
C VAL A 39 3.17 -5.99 25.95
N GLU A 40 2.92 -4.86 26.62
CA GLU A 40 2.29 -3.67 26.01
C GLU A 40 3.30 -2.76 25.28
N THR A 41 4.59 -2.86 25.59
CA THR A 41 5.66 -2.10 24.90
C THR A 41 6.18 -2.77 23.62
N SER A 42 5.72 -3.98 23.26
CA SER A 42 6.16 -4.67 22.04
C SER A 42 5.24 -4.49 20.82
N ARG A 43 4.23 -3.61 20.90
CA ARG A 43 3.27 -3.32 19.80
C ARG A 43 3.47 -1.97 19.10
N LEU A 44 4.57 -1.27 19.36
CA LEU A 44 4.92 -0.02 18.68
C LEU A 44 6.22 -0.15 17.89
N ARG A 45 6.37 -1.25 17.14
CA ARG A 45 7.12 -1.17 15.89
C ARG A 45 6.09 -0.92 14.81
N THR A 46 5.68 0.34 14.68
CA THR A 46 5.23 0.78 13.37
C THR A 46 6.42 0.54 12.45
N ASP A 47 6.25 -0.30 11.42
CA ASP A 47 7.35 -0.52 10.48
C ASP A 47 7.56 0.83 9.79
N GLU A 48 8.65 1.49 10.14
CA GLU A 48 9.05 2.76 9.56
C GLU A 48 9.66 2.45 8.20
N MET A 49 9.03 2.94 7.14
CA MET A 49 9.48 2.76 5.78
C MET A 49 10.11 4.05 5.28
N LEU A 50 11.33 3.97 4.77
CA LEU A 50 11.92 5.05 3.99
C LEU A 50 11.34 4.99 2.58
N ALA A 51 10.55 6.00 2.19
CA ALA A 51 9.76 5.98 0.98
C ALA A 51 10.14 7.10 0.01
N LEU A 52 10.26 6.77 -1.28
CA LEU A 52 10.35 7.73 -2.36
C LEU A 52 8.96 8.26 -2.72
N MET A 53 8.79 9.57 -2.62
CA MET A 53 7.52 10.27 -2.85
C MET A 53 7.44 10.82 -4.28
N PHE A 54 6.31 10.61 -4.96
CA PHE A 54 6.04 11.11 -6.30
C PHE A 54 4.55 11.29 -6.59
N GLN A 55 4.19 11.82 -7.76
CA GLN A 55 2.82 12.04 -8.18
C GLN A 55 2.42 11.20 -9.39
N VAL A 56 1.19 10.68 -9.32
CA VAL A 56 0.46 10.07 -10.45
C VAL A 56 -0.91 10.73 -10.56
N GLY A 57 -1.09 11.57 -11.57
CA GLY A 57 -2.30 12.38 -11.69
C GLY A 57 -2.45 13.34 -10.51
N ARG A 58 -3.41 13.05 -9.63
CA ARG A 58 -3.65 13.80 -8.38
C ARG A 58 -3.27 13.02 -7.12
N ASP A 59 -2.85 11.76 -7.27
CA ASP A 59 -2.50 10.90 -6.15
C ASP A 59 -1.03 11.10 -5.80
N THR A 60 -0.80 11.41 -4.51
CA THR A 60 0.54 11.31 -3.92
C THR A 60 0.84 9.85 -3.68
N VAL A 61 1.96 9.37 -4.22
CA VAL A 61 2.37 7.97 -4.18
C VAL A 61 3.70 7.86 -3.44
N ALA A 62 3.84 6.79 -2.68
CA ALA A 62 5.04 6.40 -1.98
C ALA A 62 5.43 5.00 -2.40
N VAL A 63 6.71 4.77 -2.67
CA VAL A 63 7.28 3.43 -2.85
C VAL A 63 8.43 3.25 -1.89
N ASP A 64 8.55 2.08 -1.29
CA ASP A 64 9.71 1.72 -0.50
C ASP A 64 10.99 1.87 -1.31
N VAL A 65 11.96 2.64 -0.80
CA VAL A 65 13.25 2.82 -1.48
C VAL A 65 14.01 1.50 -1.63
N ARG A 66 13.73 0.49 -0.79
CA ARG A 66 14.33 -0.85 -0.89
C ARG A 66 14.01 -1.56 -2.21
N HIS A 67 12.89 -1.22 -2.86
CA HIS A 67 12.52 -1.76 -4.16
C HIS A 67 13.15 -0.99 -5.34
N VAL A 68 13.62 0.24 -5.11
CA VAL A 68 14.10 1.13 -6.17
C VAL A 68 15.57 0.82 -6.48
N ARG A 69 15.85 0.45 -7.74
CA ARG A 69 17.23 0.30 -8.22
C ARG A 69 17.87 1.65 -8.50
N GLU A 70 17.17 2.52 -9.25
CA GLU A 70 17.68 3.85 -9.59
C GLU A 70 16.52 4.77 -10.01
N VAL A 71 16.69 6.09 -9.84
CA VAL A 71 15.78 7.10 -10.40
C VAL A 71 16.53 7.87 -11.47
N VAL A 72 16.08 7.77 -12.72
CA VAL A 72 16.74 8.41 -13.86
C VAL A 72 15.88 9.53 -14.47
N PRO A 73 16.49 10.52 -15.14
CA PRO A 73 15.76 11.52 -15.90
C PRO A 73 14.81 10.88 -16.91
N ARG A 74 13.67 11.52 -17.17
CA ARG A 74 12.81 11.13 -18.31
C ARG A 74 13.61 11.33 -19.61
N VAL A 75 13.73 10.26 -20.39
CA VAL A 75 14.35 10.28 -21.72
C VAL A 75 13.31 10.08 -22.82
N ARG A 76 13.73 10.24 -24.07
CA ARG A 76 12.90 9.85 -25.23
C ARG A 76 12.77 8.34 -25.23
N LEU A 77 11.53 7.84 -25.30
CA LEU A 77 11.23 6.42 -25.38
C LEU A 77 10.98 6.04 -26.84
N SER A 78 11.40 4.84 -27.21
CA SER A 78 11.03 4.20 -28.47
C SER A 78 9.66 3.55 -28.32
N ALA A 79 8.76 3.84 -29.25
CA ALA A 79 7.43 3.23 -29.26
C ALA A 79 7.51 1.73 -29.54
N VAL A 80 6.61 0.96 -28.91
CA VAL A 80 6.46 -0.48 -29.15
C VAL A 80 5.15 -0.69 -29.88
N ASN A 81 5.22 -1.24 -31.09
CA ASN A 81 4.02 -1.47 -31.90
C ASN A 81 3.13 -2.54 -31.26
N GLY A 82 1.82 -2.29 -31.23
CA GLY A 82 0.85 -3.20 -30.61
C GLY A 82 0.92 -3.26 -29.08
N SER A 83 1.68 -2.36 -28.44
CA SER A 83 1.74 -2.32 -26.98
C SER A 83 0.42 -1.85 -26.38
N PRO A 84 0.09 -2.31 -25.15
CA PRO A 84 -1.01 -1.75 -24.38
C PRO A 84 -0.87 -0.23 -24.16
N VAL A 85 -2.00 0.46 -24.01
CA VAL A 85 -2.04 1.94 -23.87
C VAL A 85 -1.22 2.47 -22.69
N TRP A 86 -1.08 1.68 -21.62
CA TRP A 86 -0.32 2.06 -20.44
C TRP A 86 1.20 1.94 -20.63
N MET A 87 1.67 1.33 -21.72
CA MET A 87 3.10 1.24 -22.02
C MET A 87 3.57 2.57 -22.64
N ALA A 88 4.56 3.18 -21.99
CA ALA A 88 5.18 4.41 -22.47
C ALA A 88 6.15 4.14 -23.64
N GLY A 89 6.75 2.94 -23.66
CA GLY A 89 7.72 2.50 -24.66
C GLY A 89 8.89 1.76 -24.02
N VAL A 90 10.03 1.78 -24.70
CA VAL A 90 11.30 1.20 -24.22
C VAL A 90 12.44 2.21 -24.33
N PHE A 91 13.50 2.05 -23.54
CA PHE A 91 14.76 2.77 -23.72
C PHE A 91 15.95 1.89 -23.38
N VAL A 92 17.16 2.29 -23.80
CA VAL A 92 18.40 1.58 -23.45
C VAL A 92 18.98 2.16 -22.17
N TYR A 93 19.19 1.31 -21.18
CA TYR A 93 19.82 1.64 -19.92
C TYR A 93 20.95 0.66 -19.64
N ARG A 94 22.19 1.17 -19.53
CA ARG A 94 23.41 0.38 -19.31
C ARG A 94 23.52 -0.86 -20.22
N GLY A 95 23.16 -0.70 -21.49
CA GLY A 95 23.22 -1.75 -22.50
C GLY A 95 22.02 -2.70 -22.55
N GLN A 96 21.04 -2.55 -21.64
CA GLN A 96 19.83 -3.36 -21.59
C GLN A 96 18.62 -2.56 -22.11
N VAL A 97 17.71 -3.23 -22.82
CA VAL A 97 16.43 -2.64 -23.22
C VAL A 97 15.47 -2.70 -22.03
N VAL A 98 15.01 -1.54 -21.56
CA VAL A 98 14.13 -1.43 -20.40
C VAL A 98 12.74 -0.98 -20.84
N PRO A 99 11.69 -1.78 -20.61
CA PRO A 99 10.31 -1.35 -20.82
C PRO A 99 9.90 -0.33 -19.77
N VAL A 100 9.10 0.65 -20.18
CA VAL A 100 8.61 1.73 -19.32
C VAL A 100 7.09 1.76 -19.32
N VAL A 101 6.52 1.71 -18.12
CA VAL A 101 5.09 1.84 -17.83
C VAL A 101 4.78 3.29 -17.50
N ASP A 102 3.78 3.88 -18.15
CA ASP A 102 3.22 5.18 -17.74
C ASP A 102 2.15 4.96 -16.66
N LEU A 103 2.48 5.30 -15.41
CA LEU A 103 1.54 5.14 -14.29
C LEU A 103 0.30 6.02 -14.43
N HIS A 104 0.38 7.15 -15.14
CA HIS A 104 -0.79 8.00 -15.38
C HIS A 104 -1.75 7.30 -16.35
N LYS A 105 -1.21 6.71 -17.43
CA LYS A 105 -2.04 5.97 -18.40
C LYS A 105 -2.63 4.72 -17.76
N LEU A 106 -1.83 4.03 -16.94
CA LEU A 106 -2.25 2.81 -16.24
C LEU A 106 -3.44 3.05 -15.29
N THR A 107 -3.44 4.17 -14.59
CA THR A 107 -4.47 4.55 -13.60
C THR A 107 -5.61 5.39 -14.20
N GLY A 108 -5.60 5.62 -15.52
CA GLY A 108 -6.60 6.46 -16.18
C GLY A 108 -6.47 7.96 -15.91
N ALA A 109 -5.37 8.42 -15.31
CA ALA A 109 -5.08 9.83 -15.06
C ALA A 109 -4.65 10.62 -16.31
N GLY A 110 -4.53 9.96 -17.46
CA GLY A 110 -4.10 10.54 -18.73
C GLY A 110 -2.65 10.22 -19.05
N GLU A 111 -2.00 11.02 -19.88
CA GLU A 111 -0.58 10.86 -20.18
C GLU A 111 0.30 11.57 -19.15
N CYS A 112 1.43 10.96 -18.78
CA CYS A 112 2.40 11.58 -17.90
C CYS A 112 2.94 12.90 -18.50
N PRO A 113 2.71 14.05 -17.84
CA PRO A 113 3.19 15.34 -18.33
C PRO A 113 4.73 15.38 -18.49
N PRO A 114 5.26 16.06 -19.53
CA PRO A 114 6.69 16.20 -19.77
C PRO A 114 7.33 17.28 -18.88
N HIS A 115 7.12 17.21 -17.57
CA HIS A 115 7.76 18.11 -16.62
C HIS A 115 9.26 17.82 -16.47
N LEU A 116 10.04 18.84 -16.10
CA LEU A 116 11.45 18.67 -15.73
C LEU A 116 11.63 17.78 -14.49
N SER A 117 10.58 17.62 -13.67
CA SER A 117 10.52 16.72 -12.52
C SER A 117 9.99 15.32 -12.85
N SER A 118 9.68 15.04 -14.12
CA SER A 118 9.31 13.70 -14.55
C SER A 118 10.54 12.80 -14.58
N ARG A 119 10.42 11.61 -14.01
CA ARG A 119 11.51 10.65 -13.86
C ARG A 119 11.01 9.25 -14.21
N ILE A 120 11.96 8.39 -14.58
CA ILE A 120 11.73 6.95 -14.70
C ILE A 120 12.33 6.32 -13.45
N ILE A 121 11.50 5.66 -12.65
CA ILE A 121 11.91 4.94 -11.45
C ILE A 121 12.12 3.48 -11.87
N LEU A 122 13.34 2.98 -11.70
CA LEU A 122 13.76 1.65 -12.14
C LEU A 122 13.62 0.64 -11.03
N PHE A 123 12.97 -0.48 -11.33
CA PHE A 123 12.73 -1.59 -10.41
C PHE A 123 13.28 -2.89 -11.01
N PRO A 124 13.94 -3.74 -10.20
CA PRO A 124 14.20 -5.12 -10.58
C PRO A 124 12.88 -5.87 -10.75
N TRP A 125 12.67 -6.53 -11.89
CA TRP A 125 11.50 -7.39 -12.10
C TRP A 125 11.70 -8.39 -13.25
N PRO A 126 11.29 -9.66 -13.10
CA PRO A 126 10.71 -10.26 -11.89
C PRO A 126 11.73 -10.42 -10.74
N VAL A 127 11.26 -10.68 -9.51
CA VAL A 127 12.11 -10.71 -8.30
C VAL A 127 13.22 -11.75 -8.37
N ASP A 128 13.00 -12.85 -9.08
CA ASP A 128 13.97 -13.91 -9.35
C ASP A 128 15.00 -13.55 -10.44
N ALA A 129 14.82 -12.42 -11.14
CA ALA A 129 15.74 -11.91 -12.15
C ALA A 129 16.15 -10.45 -11.82
N PRO A 130 16.97 -10.23 -10.78
CA PRO A 130 17.30 -8.89 -10.29
C PRO A 130 18.03 -8.00 -11.30
N GLU A 131 18.65 -8.59 -12.33
CA GLU A 131 19.30 -7.87 -13.42
C GLU A 131 18.30 -7.29 -14.43
N SER A 132 17.11 -7.88 -14.55
CA SER A 132 16.04 -7.37 -15.42
C SER A 132 15.40 -6.13 -14.80
N LEU A 133 15.11 -5.13 -15.63
CA LEU A 133 14.56 -3.85 -15.22
C LEU A 133 13.19 -3.60 -15.84
N VAL A 134 12.33 -2.97 -15.05
CA VAL A 134 11.16 -2.23 -15.55
C VAL A 134 11.22 -0.81 -15.03
N GLY A 135 10.90 0.16 -15.89
CA GLY A 135 10.76 1.56 -15.52
C GLY A 135 9.30 1.94 -15.25
N LEU A 136 9.05 2.70 -14.19
CA LEU A 136 7.78 3.37 -13.96
C LEU A 136 7.96 4.87 -14.19
N LEU A 137 7.19 5.44 -15.10
CA LEU A 137 7.20 6.87 -15.42
C LEU A 137 6.24 7.60 -14.48
N ALA A 138 6.79 8.56 -13.72
CA ALA A 138 6.06 9.38 -12.75
C ALA A 138 6.44 10.86 -12.87
N THR A 139 5.64 11.73 -12.24
CA THR A 139 5.93 13.17 -12.16
C THR A 139 6.21 13.59 -10.74
N GLN A 140 6.81 14.79 -10.58
CA GLN A 140 7.08 15.39 -9.28
C GLN A 140 7.71 14.40 -8.30
N VAL A 141 8.76 13.70 -8.73
CA VAL A 141 9.54 12.85 -7.83
C VAL A 141 10.28 13.78 -6.87
N ALA A 142 9.73 13.91 -5.67
CA ALA A 142 9.85 15.12 -4.86
C ALA A 142 10.82 14.98 -3.69
N GLU A 143 10.93 13.81 -3.06
CA GLU A 143 11.75 13.61 -1.86
C GLU A 143 11.70 12.16 -1.38
N ILE A 144 12.60 11.81 -0.45
CA ILE A 144 12.55 10.58 0.33
C ILE A 144 12.09 10.96 1.74
N ARG A 145 11.14 10.21 2.31
CA ARG A 145 10.57 10.47 3.64
C ARG A 145 10.34 9.18 4.42
N GLU A 146 10.56 9.22 5.73
CA GLU A 146 10.15 8.14 6.63
C GLU A 146 8.65 8.19 6.85
N ILE A 147 7.97 7.06 6.63
CA ILE A 147 6.52 6.93 6.84
C ILE A 147 6.21 5.72 7.71
N SER A 148 5.29 5.94 8.63
CA SER A 148 4.77 4.91 9.53
C SER A 148 3.60 4.16 8.86
N GLU A 149 3.78 2.87 8.53
CA GLU A 149 2.74 2.07 7.82
C GLU A 149 1.56 1.61 8.70
N GLY A 150 1.39 2.17 9.90
CA GLY A 150 0.49 1.65 10.93
C GLY A 150 -1.02 1.69 10.62
N ASN A 151 -1.46 2.31 9.52
CA ASN A 151 -2.89 2.50 9.24
C ASN A 151 -3.25 2.44 7.74
N LEU A 152 -2.76 1.42 7.03
CA LEU A 152 -3.06 1.19 5.61
C LEU A 152 -4.51 0.76 5.38
N GLN A 153 -5.19 1.44 4.44
CA GLN A 153 -6.57 1.17 4.03
C GLN A 153 -6.62 0.71 2.59
N ARG A 154 -7.26 -0.43 2.30
CA ARG A 154 -7.43 -0.86 0.90
C ARG A 154 -8.40 0.05 0.17
N MET A 155 -7.97 0.54 -0.99
CA MET A 155 -8.81 1.35 -1.86
C MET A 155 -9.53 0.49 -2.90
N PRO A 156 -10.80 0.76 -3.21
CA PRO A 156 -11.48 0.10 -4.32
C PRO A 156 -10.77 0.46 -5.63
N SER A 157 -10.51 -0.53 -6.48
CA SER A 157 -10.06 -0.31 -7.85
C SER A 157 -11.27 0.05 -8.73
N SER A 158 -11.09 1.00 -9.65
CA SER A 158 -12.04 1.20 -10.75
C SER A 158 -12.06 -0.06 -11.65
N ARG A 159 -13.21 -0.38 -12.24
CA ARG A 159 -13.34 -1.57 -13.11
C ARG A 159 -12.33 -1.49 -14.26
N GLY A 160 -11.40 -2.43 -14.30
CA GLY A 160 -10.43 -2.59 -15.39
C GLY A 160 -9.13 -1.78 -15.27
N GLN A 161 -8.90 -1.05 -14.18
CA GLN A 161 -7.63 -0.34 -13.95
C GLN A 161 -6.99 -0.79 -12.63
N PRO A 162 -5.69 -1.14 -12.64
CA PRO A 162 -4.96 -1.45 -11.41
C PRO A 162 -4.97 -0.26 -10.45
N THR A 163 -5.07 -0.56 -9.16
CA THR A 163 -4.95 0.44 -8.10
C THR A 163 -3.46 0.64 -7.76
N LEU A 164 -3.06 1.83 -7.32
CA LEU A 164 -1.67 2.12 -6.90
C LEU A 164 -1.31 1.53 -5.52
N GLY A 165 -2.12 0.62 -5.00
CA GLY A 165 -1.97 0.00 -3.67
C GLY A 165 -2.81 0.67 -2.57
N PRO A 166 -2.62 0.32 -1.29
CA PRO A 166 -3.41 0.87 -0.19
C PRO A 166 -3.17 2.37 0.02
N ALA A 167 -4.09 3.00 0.75
CA ALA A 167 -4.06 4.39 1.15
C ALA A 167 -3.58 4.52 2.60
N LEU A 168 -2.69 5.48 2.86
CA LEU A 168 -2.21 5.88 4.17
C LEU A 168 -2.61 7.35 4.42
N PRO A 169 -3.47 7.64 5.41
CA PRO A 169 -3.71 9.01 5.86
C PRO A 169 -2.47 9.56 6.59
N ASP A 170 -1.99 10.74 6.20
CA ASP A 170 -0.75 11.35 6.73
C ASP A 170 -0.98 12.78 7.28
N GLY A 171 -2.22 13.08 7.70
CA GLY A 171 -2.62 14.40 8.22
C GLY A 171 -2.73 15.51 7.16
N HIS A 172 -1.90 15.49 6.12
CA HIS A 172 -1.91 16.43 4.99
C HIS A 172 -2.73 15.94 3.78
N GLY A 173 -3.19 14.69 3.82
CA GLY A 173 -3.90 14.06 2.73
C GLY A 173 -3.79 12.54 2.78
N ILE A 174 -3.90 11.93 1.61
CA ILE A 174 -3.82 10.49 1.42
C ILE A 174 -2.59 10.19 0.56
N ILE A 175 -1.78 9.25 1.03
CA ILE A 175 -0.65 8.69 0.27
C ILE A 175 -1.03 7.31 -0.22
N ARG A 176 -0.72 6.98 -1.48
CA ARG A 176 -0.86 5.65 -2.04
C ARG A 176 0.44 4.89 -1.88
N ILE A 177 0.42 3.76 -1.19
CA ILE A 177 1.61 2.91 -1.03
C ILE A 177 1.70 1.95 -2.21
N LEU A 178 2.66 2.17 -3.08
CA LEU A 178 2.91 1.35 -4.24
C LEU A 178 3.79 0.15 -3.89
N ASP A 179 3.25 -1.04 -4.08
CA ASP A 179 4.02 -2.27 -4.23
C ASP A 179 4.31 -2.49 -5.72
N PRO A 180 5.57 -2.29 -6.18
CA PRO A 180 5.92 -2.43 -7.58
C PRO A 180 5.84 -3.87 -8.06
N GLU A 181 6.18 -4.86 -7.23
CA GLU A 181 6.13 -6.27 -7.60
C GLU A 181 4.68 -6.71 -7.85
N TRP A 182 3.79 -6.37 -6.92
CA TRP A 182 2.37 -6.68 -7.05
C TRP A 182 1.72 -5.97 -8.25
N LEU A 183 2.07 -4.69 -8.49
CA LEU A 183 1.56 -3.95 -9.64
C LEU A 183 2.02 -4.59 -10.96
N LEU A 184 3.34 -4.84 -11.10
CA LEU A 184 3.94 -5.40 -12.30
C LEU A 184 3.41 -6.81 -12.60
N SER A 185 3.22 -7.63 -11.57
CA SER A 185 2.65 -8.98 -11.71
C SER A 185 1.22 -8.95 -12.24
N GLN A 186 0.38 -8.02 -11.79
CA GLN A 186 -0.99 -7.90 -12.30
C GLN A 186 -1.06 -7.43 -13.75
N ILE A 187 -0.22 -6.46 -14.12
CA ILE A 187 -0.22 -5.96 -15.49
C ILE A 187 0.41 -6.98 -16.45
N ALA A 188 1.38 -7.77 -16.01
CA ALA A 188 1.92 -8.88 -16.80
C ALA A 188 0.84 -9.94 -17.10
N ALA A 189 0.05 -10.30 -16.08
CA ALA A 189 -1.03 -11.27 -16.21
C ALA A 189 -2.15 -10.79 -17.13
N SER A 190 -2.49 -9.50 -17.12
CA SER A 190 -3.56 -8.94 -17.95
C SER A 190 -3.16 -8.66 -19.41
N SER A 191 -1.86 -8.64 -19.71
CA SER A 191 -1.33 -8.12 -20.97
C SER A 191 -0.68 -9.16 -21.87
N GLY A 192 -0.88 -10.45 -21.57
CA GLY A 192 -0.40 -11.55 -22.42
C GLY A 192 1.12 -11.60 -22.61
N GLY A 193 1.91 -11.03 -21.69
CA GLY A 193 3.38 -11.13 -21.71
C GLY A 193 4.15 -9.99 -22.39
N THR A 194 3.53 -8.87 -22.80
CA THR A 194 4.27 -7.76 -23.46
C THR A 194 5.41 -7.17 -22.61
N ILE A 195 5.30 -7.24 -21.28
CA ILE A 195 6.37 -6.80 -20.36
C ILE A 195 7.55 -7.80 -20.35
N ALA A 196 7.23 -9.07 -20.58
CA ALA A 196 8.20 -10.16 -20.72
C ALA A 196 8.83 -10.22 -22.13
N ALA A 197 8.26 -9.56 -23.14
CA ALA A 197 8.87 -9.56 -24.47
C ALA A 197 10.17 -8.74 -24.55
N GLY A 198 10.45 -7.88 -23.56
CA GLY A 198 11.70 -7.14 -23.44
C GLY A 198 12.86 -7.92 -22.80
N ILE A 199 12.62 -9.13 -22.27
CA ILE A 199 13.60 -9.96 -21.56
C ILE A 199 14.16 -11.13 -22.40
N THR A 200 13.72 -11.32 -23.65
CA THR A 200 14.14 -12.46 -24.50
C THR A 200 14.82 -12.01 -25.81
N GLY A 201 15.75 -11.06 -25.71
CA GLY A 201 16.68 -10.74 -26.80
C GLY A 201 18.01 -11.47 -26.63
#